data_AF-A0A971CTZ9-F1
#
_entry.id   AF-A0A971CTZ9-F1
#
_cell.length_a   1.000
_cell.length_b   1.000
_cell.length_c   1.000
_cell.angle_alpha   90.00
_cell.angle_beta   90.00
_cell.angle_gamma   90.00
#
_symmetry.space_group_name_H-M   'P 1'
#
loop_
_entity.id
_entity.type
_entity.pdbx_description
1 polymer ?
#
loop_
_entity_poly.entity_id
_entity_poly.type
_entity_poly.pdbx_seq_one_letter_code
_entity_poly.pdbx_strand_id
1 'polypeptide(L)'
;TMTLAAEVYEPTTGRLMTVRTTEPGIQFYAGNFLDGTITGKDGVVYKHRYGFCLETQHYPDSPNKPDFPSTILRPGRVHRTTTVYAFSAR
;
A
#
# COMPACT_ATOMS: atom_id res chain seq x y z
N THR A 1 1.88 17.85 1.83
CA THR A 1 0.77 17.57 2.77
C THR A 1 0.32 16.13 2.59
N MET A 2 -0.26 15.49 3.59
CA MET A 2 -0.74 14.11 3.46
C MET A 2 -2.17 14.04 2.94
N THR A 3 -2.41 13.20 1.94
CA THR A 3 -3.73 12.93 1.34
C THR A 3 -4.28 11.61 1.85
N LEU A 4 -5.60 11.51 2.05
CA LEU A 4 -6.27 10.23 2.29
C LEU A 4 -6.26 9.43 0.99
N ALA A 5 -5.47 8.35 0.95
CA ALA A 5 -5.27 7.53 -0.25
C ALA A 5 -6.18 6.30 -0.30
N ALA A 6 -6.52 5.72 0.85
CA ALA A 6 -7.41 4.58 0.92
C ALA A 6 -8.16 4.51 2.25
N GLU A 7 -9.33 3.87 2.21
CA GLU A 7 -10.09 3.42 3.38
C GLU A 7 -10.45 1.95 3.16
N VAL A 8 -10.18 1.10 4.15
CA VAL A 8 -10.56 -0.31 4.15
C VAL A 8 -11.41 -0.59 5.37
N TYR A 9 -12.62 -1.07 5.14
CA TYR A 9 -13.57 -1.43 6.18
C TYR A 9 -13.89 -2.93 6.10
N GLU A 10 -13.79 -3.62 7.22
CA GLU A 10 -14.18 -5.03 7.35
C GLU A 10 -15.46 -5.09 8.20
N PRO A 11 -16.62 -5.41 7.60
CA PRO A 11 -17.91 -5.21 8.25
C PRO A 11 -18.25 -6.22 9.34
N THR A 12 -17.62 -7.40 9.39
CA THR A 12 -17.96 -8.42 10.40
C THR A 12 -17.34 -8.13 11.76
N THR A 13 -16.20 -7.43 11.79
CA THR A 13 -15.50 -7.03 13.02
C THR A 13 -15.53 -5.54 13.29
N GLY A 14 -16.04 -4.73 12.36
CA GLY A 14 -16.11 -3.27 12.46
C GLY A 14 -14.77 -2.57 12.27
N ARG A 15 -13.68 -3.31 11.98
CA ARG A 15 -12.34 -2.73 11.83
C ARG A 15 -12.29 -1.80 10.63
N LEU A 16 -11.75 -0.61 10.86
CA LEU A 16 -11.49 0.39 9.84
C LEU A 16 -10.00 0.73 9.81
N MET A 17 -9.40 0.68 8.63
CA MET A 17 -8.06 1.19 8.37
C MET A 17 -8.13 2.32 7.35
N THR A 18 -7.59 3.49 7.69
CA THR A 18 -7.37 4.57 6.73
C THR A 18 -5.87 4.69 6.42
N VAL A 19 -5.55 5.00 5.18
CA VAL A 19 -4.17 5.19 4.72
C VAL A 19 -4.02 6.63 4.25
N ARG A 20 -3.16 7.39 4.91
CA ARG A 20 -2.76 8.73 4.47
C ARG A 20 -1.31 8.71 4.02
N THR A 21 -0.98 9.39 2.93
CA THR A 21 0.40 9.40 2.43
C THR A 21 0.79 10.72 1.78
N THR A 22 2.09 10.96 1.68
CA THR A 22 2.68 12.01 0.84
C THR A 22 3.03 11.53 -0.57
N GLU A 23 2.94 10.22 -0.83
CA GLU A 23 3.19 9.63 -2.16
C GLU A 23 2.09 10.02 -3.15
N PRO A 24 2.41 10.13 -4.45
CA PRO A 24 1.42 10.52 -5.46
C PRO A 24 0.49 9.37 -5.88
N GLY A 25 0.84 8.11 -5.59
CA GLY A 25 0.07 6.92 -5.98
C GLY A 25 0.01 5.85 -4.89
N ILE A 26 -0.88 4.88 -5.11
CA ILE A 26 -1.01 3.69 -4.27
C ILE A 26 -1.27 2.47 -5.17
N GLN A 27 -0.44 1.43 -5.05
CA GLN A 27 -0.68 0.14 -5.68
C GLN A 27 -1.61 -0.66 -4.79
N PHE A 28 -2.72 -1.13 -5.36
CA PHE A 28 -3.57 -2.13 -4.74
C PHE A 28 -3.27 -3.50 -5.33
N TYR A 29 -2.80 -4.42 -4.50
CA TYR A 29 -2.60 -5.82 -4.86
C TYR A 29 -3.48 -6.70 -3.98
N ALA A 30 -4.42 -7.42 -4.59
CA ALA A 30 -5.40 -8.22 -3.86
C ALA A 30 -4.92 -9.63 -3.49
N GLY A 31 -3.60 -9.89 -3.40
CA GLY A 31 -3.10 -11.22 -3.03
C GLY A 31 -3.29 -12.29 -4.11
N ASN A 32 -3.27 -11.90 -5.39
CA ASN A 32 -3.66 -12.76 -6.51
C ASN A 32 -2.73 -13.98 -6.74
N PHE A 33 -1.45 -13.90 -6.37
CA PHE A 33 -0.47 -14.97 -6.58
C PHE A 33 -0.24 -15.83 -5.33
N LEU A 34 -0.98 -15.61 -4.25
CA LEU A 34 -1.02 -16.57 -3.15
C LEU A 34 -1.68 -17.85 -3.66
N ASP A 35 -0.99 -18.98 -3.54
CA ASP A 35 -1.40 -20.27 -4.12
C ASP A 35 -1.70 -21.35 -3.07
N GLY A 36 -1.62 -21.01 -1.77
CA GLY A 36 -1.88 -21.94 -0.68
C GLY A 36 -0.71 -22.86 -0.33
N THR A 37 0.48 -22.63 -0.89
CA THR A 37 1.69 -23.40 -0.52
C THR A 37 2.37 -22.88 0.74
N ILE A 38 2.07 -21.65 1.14
CA ILE A 38 2.65 -21.00 2.31
C ILE A 38 1.74 -21.22 3.53
N THR A 39 2.30 -21.85 4.56
CA THR A 39 1.71 -21.89 5.91
C THR A 39 2.27 -20.73 6.73
N GLY A 40 1.39 -19.85 7.17
CA GLY A 40 1.69 -18.64 7.92
C GLY A 40 1.63 -18.80 9.44
N LYS A 41 1.41 -17.66 10.11
CA LYS A 41 1.28 -17.63 11.58
C LYS A 41 0.07 -18.44 12.03
N ASP A 42 0.18 -19.03 13.21
CA ASP A 42 -0.88 -19.85 13.83
C ASP A 42 -1.38 -21.00 12.94
N GLY A 43 -0.52 -21.50 12.03
CA GLY A 43 -0.84 -22.59 11.11
C GLY A 43 -1.78 -22.20 9.96
N VAL A 44 -2.06 -20.91 9.76
CA VAL A 44 -2.98 -20.45 8.71
C VAL A 44 -2.33 -20.55 7.34
N VAL A 45 -2.91 -21.35 6.44
CA VAL A 45 -2.47 -21.43 5.04
C VAL A 45 -3.00 -20.23 4.24
N TYR A 46 -2.11 -19.46 3.61
CA TYR A 46 -2.47 -18.28 2.82
C TYR A 46 -2.86 -18.66 1.39
N LYS A 47 -4.16 -18.69 1.11
CA LYS A 47 -4.71 -19.02 -0.22
C LYS A 47 -4.85 -17.76 -1.09
N HIS A 48 -5.26 -17.98 -2.34
CA HIS A 48 -5.60 -16.91 -3.28
C HIS A 48 -6.48 -15.84 -2.62
N ARG A 49 -6.01 -14.58 -2.63
CA ARG A 49 -6.69 -13.41 -2.06
C ARG A 49 -6.93 -13.45 -0.54
N TYR A 50 -6.11 -14.18 0.22
CA TYR A 50 -6.18 -14.19 1.69
C TYR A 50 -5.60 -12.93 2.36
N GLY A 51 -5.07 -12.00 1.58
CA GLY A 51 -4.60 -10.70 2.03
C GLY A 51 -4.52 -9.73 0.87
N PHE A 52 -4.30 -8.46 1.20
CA PHE A 52 -4.08 -7.42 0.21
C PHE A 52 -2.95 -6.49 0.65
N CYS A 53 -2.37 -5.78 -0.31
CA CYS A 53 -1.37 -4.74 -0.10
C CYS A 53 -1.92 -3.38 -0.55
N LEU A 54 -1.49 -2.34 0.16
CA LEU A 54 -1.72 -0.94 -0.16
C LEU A 54 -0.37 -0.23 -0.13
N GLU A 55 0.35 -0.29 -1.26
CA GLU A 55 1.74 0.13 -1.37
C GLU A 55 1.77 1.56 -1.90
N THR A 56 2.00 2.52 -1.00
CA THR A 56 2.07 3.94 -1.36
C THR A 56 3.40 4.23 -2.06
N GLN A 57 3.36 4.84 -3.25
CA GLN A 57 4.54 4.99 -4.09
C GLN A 57 4.37 6.07 -5.17
N HIS A 58 5.47 6.37 -5.86
CA HIS A 58 5.43 6.96 -7.20
C HIS A 58 4.89 5.96 -8.23
N TYR A 59 4.54 6.43 -9.42
CA TYR A 59 3.89 5.57 -10.41
C TYR A 59 4.85 4.50 -10.92
N PRO A 60 4.37 3.27 -11.19
CA PRO A 60 5.15 2.27 -11.90
C PRO A 60 5.72 2.85 -13.20
N ASP A 61 6.94 2.47 -13.53
CA ASP A 61 7.65 2.91 -14.75
C ASP A 61 7.98 4.42 -14.82
N SER A 62 7.86 5.18 -13.71
CA SER A 62 8.20 6.61 -13.66
C SER A 62 9.57 6.98 -14.25
N PRO A 63 10.66 6.20 -14.08
CA PRO A 63 11.94 6.52 -14.73
C PRO A 63 11.88 6.63 -16.26
N ASN A 64 10.94 5.95 -16.92
CA ASN A 64 10.77 5.93 -18.38
C ASN A 64 9.59 6.79 -18.86
N LYS A 65 8.89 7.48 -17.94
CA LYS A 65 7.70 8.28 -18.23
C LYS A 65 7.96 9.72 -17.78
N PRO A 66 8.46 10.60 -18.67
CA PRO A 66 8.88 11.96 -18.29
C PRO A 66 7.75 12.83 -17.72
N ASP A 67 6.50 12.51 -18.05
CA ASP A 67 5.31 13.22 -17.53
C ASP A 67 4.84 12.70 -16.15
N PHE A 68 5.44 11.62 -15.63
CA PHE A 68 5.13 11.09 -14.30
C PHE A 68 5.93 11.83 -13.22
N PRO A 69 5.46 11.81 -11.95
CA PRO A 69 6.26 12.29 -10.83
C PRO A 69 7.67 11.70 -10.85
N SER A 70 8.69 12.56 -10.84
CA SER A 70 10.08 12.11 -10.97
C SER A 70 10.52 11.32 -9.74
N THR A 71 11.20 10.19 -9.98
CA THR A 71 11.82 9.35 -8.95
C THR A 71 13.32 9.60 -8.79
N ILE A 72 13.89 10.60 -9.47
CA ILE A 72 15.33 10.89 -9.43
C ILE A 72 15.69 11.69 -8.18
N LEU A 73 16.54 11.13 -7.32
CA LEU A 73 17.20 11.86 -6.24
C LEU A 73 18.60 12.31 -6.69
N ARG A 74 18.86 13.62 -6.64
CA ARG A 74 20.18 14.20 -6.98
C ARG A 74 21.04 14.43 -5.72
N PRO A 75 22.38 14.49 -5.85
CA PRO A 75 23.26 14.80 -4.73
C PRO A 75 22.84 16.08 -3.98
N GLY A 76 22.91 16.06 -2.65
CA GLY A 76 22.52 17.18 -1.79
C GLY A 76 21.01 17.37 -1.61
N ARG A 77 20.16 16.57 -2.27
CA ARG A 77 18.71 16.57 -2.05
C ARG A 77 18.30 15.51 -1.04
N VAL A 78 17.20 15.76 -0.35
CA VAL A 78 16.59 14.82 0.60
C VAL A 78 15.34 14.23 -0.02
N HIS A 79 15.26 12.91 -0.08
CA HIS A 79 14.03 12.19 -0.32
C HIS A 79 13.33 11.95 1.02
N ARG A 80 12.07 12.37 1.15
CA ARG A 80 11.26 12.14 2.33
C ARG A 80 9.84 11.86 1.91
N THR A 81 9.32 10.72 2.33
CA THR A 81 7.92 10.35 2.15
C THR A 81 7.40 9.78 3.45
N THR A 82 6.08 9.78 3.64
CA THR A 82 5.46 9.30 4.87
C THR A 82 4.11 8.70 4.56
N THR A 83 3.85 7.52 5.12
CA THR A 83 2.57 6.84 5.08
C THR A 83 2.11 6.53 6.49
N VAL A 84 0.85 6.84 6.78
CA VAL A 84 0.21 6.61 8.07
C VAL A 84 -0.94 5.65 7.86
N TYR A 85 -0.87 4.50 8.52
CA TYR A 85 -1.96 3.54 8.66
C TYR A 85 -2.66 3.82 9.98
N ALA A 86 -3.87 4.39 9.94
CA ALA A 86 -4.65 4.71 11.13
C ALA A 86 -5.79 3.71 11.28
N PHE A 87 -5.80 3.00 12.42
CA PHE A 87 -6.81 2.00 12.73
C PHE A 87 -7.85 2.56 13.70
N SER A 88 -9.11 2.19 13.46
CA SER A 88 -10.26 2.53 14.31
C SER A 88 -11.34 1.45 14.16
N ALA A 89 -12.49 1.64 14.78
CA ALA A 89 -13.66 0.78 14.62
C ALA A 89 -14.90 1.63 14.32
N ARG A 90 -15.81 1.07 13.52
CA ARG A 90 -17.16 1.61 13.25
C ARG A 90 -18.22 0.68 13.83
#